data_AF-A0A7C7G106-F1
#
_entry.id   AF-A0A7C7G106-F1
#
_cell.length_a   1.000
_cell.length_b   1.000
_cell.length_c   1.000
_cell.angle_alpha   90.00
_cell.angle_beta   90.00
_cell.angle_gamma   90.00
#
_symmetry.space_group_name_H-M   'P 1'
#
loop_
_entity.id
_entity.type
_entity.pdbx_description
1 polymer ?
#
loop_
_entity_poly.entity_id
_entity_poly.type
_entity_poly.pdbx_seq_one_letter_code
_entity_poly.pdbx_strand_id
1 'polypeptide(L)'
;MSIDQSGEIVTEVPPFLGPEWGDVFGFALRDSNLTAVMRDTCLYNTYHNPGPPVYLDTTIASSFDESFYKWGFGLVINWSGHLDPSDGVMWDVGPGSLKYDGETPPVEDFASFYDWENGGLTSWHNADGTFGGNGHQVNPFTGLPYEPNIVPRGDYGRVIAEFWADGPDSETPPGHWFTLLNEFILIPESGAHRWRGQGPIIEDQEFNVKSYLALAGAMHDCAISAWSNKGYYDYIRPVSAIRYMAEKGQSTDPTLSNYHPAGLPLVPGLIEVVGDAHPLADFGGVDHVGDIAIRTWKGPDYIEIPQIDEAGVDWILAEQWWPYQRPSFVTPPFAGYFSGHSAFSRAAAELFEMLTGSPYWPGGMAEWPANQNQFLVFEDGPSVTFNLQWATFMDASNESALSRIWGGIHPPIDDSPAREVGRVVGVNAFNFAETIVFPDWAMEFGGDGFIPSEACVGDFNADGHIGSA
;
A
#
# COMPACT_ATOMS: atom_id res chain seq x y z
N MET A 1 22.36 -14.02 -7.47
CA MET A 1 21.51 -13.89 -8.66
C MET A 1 20.17 -13.37 -8.19
N SER A 2 19.76 -12.22 -8.70
CA SER A 2 18.46 -11.62 -8.43
C SER A 2 17.47 -11.96 -9.53
N ILE A 3 16.18 -11.74 -9.30
CA ILE A 3 15.07 -11.89 -10.23
C ILE A 3 14.32 -10.56 -10.20
N ASP A 4 14.14 -9.92 -11.34
CA ASP A 4 13.38 -8.66 -11.40
C ASP A 4 11.86 -8.88 -11.27
N GLN A 5 11.08 -7.80 -11.32
CA GLN A 5 9.61 -7.88 -11.25
C GLN A 5 8.97 -8.65 -12.42
N SER A 6 9.73 -8.98 -13.48
CA SER A 6 9.23 -9.71 -14.66
C SER A 6 9.69 -11.17 -14.70
N GLY A 7 10.43 -11.64 -13.70
CA GLY A 7 10.88 -13.04 -13.61
C GLY A 7 12.23 -13.31 -14.23
N GLU A 8 12.91 -12.26 -14.69
CA GLU A 8 14.18 -12.42 -15.39
C GLU A 8 15.35 -12.51 -14.41
N ILE A 9 16.20 -13.52 -14.61
CA ILE A 9 17.41 -13.72 -13.79
C ILE A 9 18.40 -12.59 -14.09
N VAL A 10 18.68 -11.77 -13.09
CA VAL A 10 19.70 -10.74 -13.15
C VAL A 10 20.96 -11.26 -12.44
N THR A 11 22.07 -11.30 -13.18
CA THR A 11 23.37 -11.78 -12.68
C THR A 11 24.14 -10.71 -11.91
N GLU A 12 23.68 -9.46 -11.95
CA GLU A 12 24.26 -8.28 -11.28
C GLU A 12 23.16 -7.47 -10.59
N VAL A 13 23.52 -6.52 -9.72
CA VAL A 13 22.55 -5.58 -9.15
C VAL A 13 21.91 -4.81 -10.31
N PRO A 14 20.57 -4.84 -10.48
CA PRO A 14 19.93 -4.11 -11.58
C PRO A 14 20.30 -2.63 -11.53
N PRO A 15 20.62 -1.99 -12.68
CA PRO A 15 20.84 -0.56 -12.70
C PRO A 15 19.56 0.17 -12.26
N PHE A 16 19.74 1.30 -11.56
CA PHE A 16 18.62 2.15 -11.20
C PHE A 16 17.86 2.58 -12.45
N LEU A 17 16.55 2.34 -12.47
CA LEU A 17 15.67 2.77 -13.55
C LEU A 17 15.34 4.23 -13.32
N GLY A 18 15.77 5.11 -14.24
CA GLY A 18 15.42 6.53 -14.23
C GLY A 18 13.90 6.69 -14.38
N PRO A 19 13.14 7.03 -13.33
CA PRO A 19 11.68 6.96 -13.37
C PRO A 19 11.03 8.15 -14.08
N GLU A 20 11.74 8.90 -14.93
CA GLU A 20 11.22 10.17 -15.41
C GLU A 20 10.15 10.01 -16.50
N TRP A 21 8.88 10.13 -16.12
CA TRP A 21 7.71 10.00 -17.00
C TRP A 21 6.98 11.32 -17.22
N GLY A 22 7.55 12.46 -16.80
CA GLY A 22 6.95 13.78 -16.92
C GLY A 22 6.61 14.24 -18.33
N ASP A 23 7.22 13.64 -19.35
CA ASP A 23 6.96 13.95 -20.76
C ASP A 23 6.05 12.91 -21.45
N VAL A 24 5.52 11.93 -20.70
CA VAL A 24 4.58 10.93 -21.22
C VAL A 24 3.18 11.53 -21.26
N PHE A 25 2.48 11.36 -22.39
CA PHE A 25 1.09 11.80 -22.51
C PHE A 25 0.16 10.95 -21.64
N GLY A 26 -0.62 11.62 -20.79
CA GLY A 26 -1.68 10.99 -20.01
C GLY A 26 -2.99 10.84 -20.79
N PHE A 27 -3.86 10.02 -20.22
CA PHE A 27 -5.23 9.80 -20.67
C PHE A 27 -6.13 10.99 -20.26
N ALA A 28 -6.32 11.20 -18.97
CA ALA A 28 -7.10 12.29 -18.40
C ALA A 28 -6.23 13.44 -17.84
N LEU A 29 -4.91 13.29 -17.77
CA LEU A 29 -3.99 14.37 -17.36
C LEU A 29 -4.12 15.62 -18.24
N ARG A 30 -4.07 16.79 -17.61
CA ARG A 30 -4.10 18.11 -18.26
C ARG A 30 -3.01 19.02 -17.68
N ASP A 31 -2.78 20.17 -18.32
CA ASP A 31 -1.81 21.17 -17.86
C ASP A 31 -2.10 21.67 -16.42
N SER A 32 -3.36 21.63 -15.98
CA SER A 32 -3.74 21.97 -14.61
C SER A 32 -3.20 21.00 -13.56
N ASN A 33 -2.83 19.77 -13.97
CA ASN A 33 -2.23 18.76 -13.10
C ASN A 33 -0.69 18.81 -13.14
N LEU A 34 -0.11 19.54 -14.08
CA LEU A 34 1.33 19.61 -14.32
C LEU A 34 1.98 20.68 -13.43
N THR A 35 3.08 20.29 -12.79
CA THR A 35 3.97 21.16 -12.03
C THR A 35 5.38 21.02 -12.58
N ALA A 36 5.91 22.11 -13.15
CA ALA A 36 7.26 22.18 -13.67
C ALA A 36 8.24 22.63 -12.55
N VAL A 37 9.20 21.79 -12.22
CA VAL A 37 10.15 21.99 -11.11
C VAL A 37 11.59 21.86 -11.59
N MET A 38 12.49 22.68 -11.03
CA MET A 38 13.92 22.65 -11.34
C MET A 38 14.67 21.83 -10.29
N ARG A 39 15.58 20.96 -10.74
CA ARG A 39 16.62 20.34 -9.91
C ARG A 39 17.96 20.56 -10.60
N ASP A 40 18.83 21.33 -9.95
CA ASP A 40 20.06 21.85 -10.54
C ASP A 40 19.82 22.59 -11.88
N THR A 41 20.26 22.00 -13.00
CA THR A 41 20.08 22.56 -14.34
C THR A 41 18.98 21.87 -15.15
N CYS A 42 18.34 20.84 -14.59
CA CYS A 42 17.34 20.03 -15.28
C CYS A 42 15.93 20.48 -14.88
N LEU A 43 15.07 20.63 -15.90
CA LEU A 43 13.63 20.85 -15.72
C LEU A 43 12.95 19.49 -15.66
N TYR A 44 12.10 19.31 -14.66
CA TYR A 44 11.30 18.12 -14.43
C TYR A 44 9.82 18.48 -14.50
N ASN A 45 9.06 17.66 -15.22
CA ASN A 45 7.61 17.79 -15.32
C ASN A 45 6.99 16.78 -14.35
N THR A 46 6.29 17.24 -13.32
CA THR A 46 5.67 16.37 -12.32
C THR A 46 4.16 16.51 -12.38
N TYR A 47 3.43 15.39 -12.36
CA TYR A 47 1.96 15.40 -12.36
C TYR A 47 1.42 15.13 -10.96
N HIS A 48 0.38 15.86 -10.57
CA HIS A 48 -0.23 15.77 -9.23
C HIS A 48 0.81 15.87 -8.11
N ASN A 49 1.74 16.81 -8.23
CA ASN A 49 2.87 16.90 -7.32
C ASN A 49 2.40 17.27 -5.89
N PRO A 50 2.56 16.37 -4.90
CA PRO A 50 2.15 16.61 -3.51
C PRO A 50 3.09 17.53 -2.73
N GLY A 51 4.25 17.88 -3.30
CA GLY A 51 5.34 18.54 -2.61
C GLY A 51 6.39 17.57 -2.07
N PRO A 52 7.47 18.09 -1.47
CA PRO A 52 8.59 17.28 -1.01
C PRO A 52 8.20 16.34 0.13
N PRO A 53 8.79 15.12 0.18
CA PRO A 53 8.69 14.25 1.34
C PRO A 53 9.48 14.82 2.54
N VAL A 54 9.44 14.11 3.66
CA VAL A 54 10.22 14.45 4.86
C VAL A 54 11.66 13.98 4.72
N TYR A 55 12.62 14.67 5.35
CA TYR A 55 14.05 14.32 5.25
C TYR A 55 14.68 14.18 6.64
N LEU A 56 15.75 13.40 6.72
CA LEU A 56 16.56 13.26 7.93
C LEU A 56 17.40 14.53 8.16
N ASP A 57 17.23 15.17 9.32
CA ASP A 57 18.19 16.14 9.82
C ASP A 57 19.41 15.40 10.39
N THR A 58 20.57 15.61 9.81
CA THR A 58 21.82 14.96 10.23
C THR A 58 22.62 15.76 11.25
N THR A 59 22.15 16.97 11.57
CA THR A 59 22.85 17.95 12.42
C THR A 59 22.19 18.11 13.78
N ILE A 60 20.89 17.85 13.88
CA ILE A 60 20.11 17.97 15.11
C ILE A 60 19.51 16.60 15.46
N ALA A 61 19.80 16.11 16.67
CA ALA A 61 19.22 14.87 17.16
C ALA A 61 17.72 15.09 17.40
N SER A 62 16.93 14.09 17.04
CA SER A 62 15.48 14.09 17.17
C SER A 62 15.00 12.69 17.55
N SER A 63 14.01 12.63 18.42
CA SER A 63 13.27 11.40 18.73
C SER A 63 12.27 11.04 17.63
N PHE A 64 11.53 9.95 17.80
CA PHE A 64 10.41 9.62 16.92
C PHE A 64 9.25 10.62 17.02
N ASP A 65 9.03 11.26 18.17
CA ASP A 65 7.97 12.28 18.31
C ASP A 65 8.34 13.62 17.65
N GLU A 66 9.62 13.85 17.38
CA GLU A 66 10.15 15.10 16.84
C GLU A 66 10.46 15.03 15.33
N SER A 67 10.51 13.83 14.76
CA SER A 67 10.91 13.62 13.36
C SER A 67 9.99 12.64 12.65
N PHE A 68 9.16 13.15 11.74
CA PHE A 68 8.33 12.32 10.86
C PHE A 68 9.14 11.36 9.99
N TYR A 69 10.39 11.72 9.62
CA TYR A 69 11.30 10.82 8.92
C TYR A 69 11.64 9.63 9.80
N LYS A 70 12.19 9.87 10.99
CA LYS A 70 12.61 8.79 11.88
C LYS A 70 11.42 7.94 12.31
N TRP A 71 10.28 8.57 12.63
CA TRP A 71 9.04 7.87 12.97
C TRP A 71 8.56 6.98 11.82
N GLY A 72 8.48 7.49 10.59
CA GLY A 72 7.99 6.72 9.45
C GLY A 72 8.85 5.50 9.12
N PHE A 73 10.18 5.62 9.19
CA PHE A 73 11.09 4.48 9.01
C PHE A 73 11.14 3.57 10.25
N GLY A 74 10.96 4.12 11.45
CA GLY A 74 10.81 3.35 12.68
C GLY A 74 9.54 2.48 12.68
N LEU A 75 8.45 2.98 12.11
CA LEU A 75 7.21 2.22 11.95
C LEU A 75 7.44 0.97 11.10
N VAL A 76 8.24 1.09 10.02
CA VAL A 76 8.62 -0.03 9.17
C VAL A 76 9.40 -1.10 9.96
N ILE A 77 10.33 -0.69 10.83
CA ILE A 77 11.04 -1.61 11.73
C ILE A 77 10.04 -2.33 12.64
N ASN A 78 9.15 -1.58 13.29
CA ASN A 78 8.21 -2.12 14.26
C ASN A 78 7.24 -3.12 13.61
N TRP A 79 6.65 -2.76 12.47
CA TRP A 79 5.70 -3.63 11.77
C TRP A 79 6.34 -4.89 11.20
N SER A 80 7.63 -4.85 10.85
CA SER A 80 8.36 -6.05 10.46
C SER A 80 8.54 -7.01 11.66
N GLY A 81 8.52 -6.51 12.89
CA GLY A 81 8.43 -7.33 14.11
C GLY A 81 7.09 -8.06 14.31
N HIS A 82 6.06 -7.77 13.50
CA HIS A 82 4.77 -8.45 13.57
C HIS A 82 4.72 -9.74 12.74
N LEU A 83 5.74 -10.03 11.93
CA LEU A 83 5.72 -11.08 10.89
C LEU A 83 5.98 -12.50 11.42
N ASP A 84 5.86 -12.71 12.73
CA ASP A 84 5.95 -14.04 13.34
C ASP A 84 4.54 -14.54 13.67
N PRO A 85 4.08 -15.66 13.07
CA PRO A 85 2.75 -16.20 13.34
C PRO A 85 2.60 -16.70 14.79
N SER A 86 3.70 -16.85 15.52
CA SER A 86 3.74 -17.29 16.91
C SER A 86 3.84 -16.15 17.93
N ASP A 87 3.72 -14.87 17.49
CA ASP A 87 3.73 -13.69 18.38
C ASP A 87 2.58 -13.67 19.42
N GLY A 88 1.57 -14.52 19.22
CA GLY A 88 0.43 -14.71 20.11
C GLY A 88 -0.70 -13.70 19.91
N VAL A 89 -0.61 -12.84 18.90
CA VAL A 89 -1.62 -11.83 18.57
C VAL A 89 -2.56 -12.39 17.49
N MET A 90 -3.85 -12.41 17.81
CA MET A 90 -4.91 -12.86 16.89
C MET A 90 -5.77 -11.68 16.47
N TRP A 91 -6.06 -11.60 15.17
CA TRP A 91 -6.80 -10.52 14.54
C TRP A 91 -8.06 -11.04 13.85
N ASP A 92 -9.18 -10.35 14.03
CA ASP A 92 -10.32 -10.49 13.13
C ASP A 92 -10.06 -9.71 11.85
N VAL A 93 -9.63 -10.39 10.80
CA VAL A 93 -9.31 -9.78 9.50
C VAL A 93 -10.53 -9.70 8.57
N GLY A 94 -11.73 -9.94 9.10
CA GLY A 94 -12.98 -9.83 8.35
C GLY A 94 -13.47 -8.39 8.23
N PRO A 95 -14.45 -8.12 7.36
CA PRO A 95 -14.99 -6.78 7.17
C PRO A 95 -15.67 -6.18 8.40
N GLY A 96 -16.09 -7.02 9.35
CA GLY A 96 -16.61 -6.60 10.67
C GLY A 96 -15.62 -5.80 11.51
N SER A 97 -14.33 -5.89 11.18
CA SER A 97 -13.22 -5.32 11.93
C SER A 97 -12.35 -4.39 11.09
N LEU A 98 -12.07 -4.76 9.84
CA LEU A 98 -11.22 -3.98 8.94
C LEU A 98 -12.07 -3.12 8.01
N LYS A 99 -12.30 -1.86 8.40
CA LYS A 99 -12.91 -0.85 7.55
C LYS A 99 -11.91 0.23 7.21
N TYR A 100 -11.96 0.72 5.97
CA TYR A 100 -11.35 1.97 5.59
C TYR A 100 -12.39 2.92 4.99
N ASP A 101 -12.43 4.16 5.49
CA ASP A 101 -13.38 5.20 5.07
C ASP A 101 -12.83 6.12 3.98
N GLY A 102 -11.61 5.85 3.49
CA GLY A 102 -10.99 6.65 2.44
C GLY A 102 -10.20 7.85 2.94
N GLU A 103 -10.01 8.03 4.26
CA GLU A 103 -9.22 9.13 4.81
C GLU A 103 -7.74 9.08 4.40
N THR A 104 -7.15 10.23 4.08
CA THR A 104 -5.72 10.39 3.75
C THR A 104 -5.12 11.47 4.64
N PRO A 105 -4.49 11.11 5.77
CA PRO A 105 -4.01 12.10 6.73
C PRO A 105 -2.82 12.91 6.17
N PRO A 106 -2.66 14.18 6.57
CA PRO A 106 -1.40 14.87 6.38
C PRO A 106 -0.30 14.28 7.29
N VAL A 107 0.97 14.61 7.01
CA VAL A 107 2.13 13.98 7.68
C VAL A 107 2.13 14.17 9.19
N GLU A 108 1.67 15.32 9.67
CA GLU A 108 1.54 15.66 11.09
C GLU A 108 0.57 14.75 11.86
N ASP A 109 -0.39 14.14 11.15
CA ASP A 109 -1.43 13.30 11.73
C ASP A 109 -1.19 11.80 11.50
N PHE A 110 -0.05 11.40 10.92
CA PHE A 110 0.25 10.00 10.65
C PHE A 110 0.17 9.12 11.90
N ALA A 111 0.64 9.60 13.06
CA ALA A 111 0.58 8.85 14.31
C ALA A 111 -0.85 8.65 14.84
N SER A 112 -1.80 9.46 14.38
CA SER A 112 -3.22 9.30 14.69
C SER A 112 -3.93 8.37 13.70
N PHE A 113 -3.29 8.00 12.58
CA PHE A 113 -3.87 7.18 11.53
C PHE A 113 -3.26 5.79 11.44
N TYR A 114 -1.92 5.66 11.42
CA TYR A 114 -1.23 4.37 11.46
C TYR A 114 -0.93 3.99 12.91
N ASP A 115 -1.34 2.79 13.31
CA ASP A 115 -1.06 2.29 14.65
C ASP A 115 0.41 1.83 14.73
N TRP A 116 1.19 2.53 15.56
CA TRP A 116 2.59 2.20 15.79
C TRP A 116 2.76 0.80 16.34
N GLU A 117 2.10 0.49 17.46
CA GLU A 117 2.35 -0.67 18.31
C GLU A 117 1.68 -1.93 17.75
N ASN A 118 0.43 -1.79 17.35
CA ASN A 118 -0.40 -2.93 17.00
C ASN A 118 -0.38 -3.18 15.49
N GLY A 119 -0.08 -2.16 14.68
CA GLY A 119 -0.14 -2.21 13.24
C GLY A 119 -1.54 -2.01 12.66
N GLY A 120 -1.58 -1.74 11.36
CA GLY A 120 -2.81 -1.33 10.68
C GLY A 120 -3.20 0.11 10.99
N LEU A 121 -4.51 0.40 10.90
CA LEU A 121 -5.04 1.72 11.24
C LEU A 121 -5.38 1.81 12.72
N THR A 122 -5.17 2.97 13.34
CA THR A 122 -5.56 3.25 14.73
C THR A 122 -7.06 3.02 14.97
N SER A 123 -7.90 3.28 13.96
CA SER A 123 -9.35 3.10 14.01
C SER A 123 -9.79 1.63 14.09
N TRP A 124 -8.89 0.68 13.85
CA TRP A 124 -9.17 -0.76 14.00
C TRP A 124 -9.05 -1.24 15.44
N HIS A 125 -8.45 -0.43 16.32
CA HIS A 125 -8.19 -0.77 17.71
C HIS A 125 -9.14 -0.01 18.63
N ASN A 126 -9.69 -0.72 19.60
CA ASN A 126 -10.54 -0.14 20.63
C ASN A 126 -9.70 0.61 21.67
N ALA A 127 -10.34 1.54 22.39
CA ALA A 127 -9.68 2.32 23.45
C ALA A 127 -9.10 1.47 24.60
N ASP A 128 -9.52 0.21 24.73
CA ASP A 128 -8.97 -0.75 25.70
C ASP A 128 -7.80 -1.58 25.14
N GLY A 129 -7.38 -1.32 23.90
CA GLY A 129 -6.29 -2.01 23.19
C GLY A 129 -6.71 -3.31 22.51
N THR A 130 -8.00 -3.68 22.54
CA THR A 130 -8.48 -4.84 21.80
C THR A 130 -8.64 -4.54 20.31
N PHE A 131 -8.40 -5.54 19.46
CA PHE A 131 -8.51 -5.41 18.01
C PHE A 131 -9.92 -5.75 17.51
N GLY A 132 -10.40 -4.99 16.53
CA GLY A 132 -11.58 -5.33 15.74
C GLY A 132 -12.91 -4.85 16.34
N GLY A 133 -13.99 -5.16 15.62
CA GLY A 133 -15.37 -4.74 15.94
C GLY A 133 -15.73 -3.32 15.48
N ASN A 134 -14.79 -2.59 14.87
CA ASN A 134 -14.97 -1.21 14.39
C ASN A 134 -15.23 -1.11 12.88
N GLY A 135 -15.45 -2.24 12.21
CA GLY A 135 -15.64 -2.32 10.77
C GLY A 135 -17.10 -2.20 10.30
N HIS A 136 -17.37 -2.78 9.15
CA HIS A 136 -18.71 -2.92 8.57
C HIS A 136 -19.54 -3.90 9.40
N GLN A 137 -20.57 -3.44 10.09
CA GLN A 137 -21.33 -4.31 11.00
C GLN A 137 -22.24 -5.30 10.28
N VAL A 138 -22.74 -4.95 9.08
CA VAL A 138 -23.75 -5.72 8.34
C VAL A 138 -23.41 -5.69 6.85
N ASN A 139 -23.53 -6.84 6.19
CA ASN A 139 -23.46 -6.91 4.73
C ASN A 139 -24.79 -6.34 4.15
N PRO A 140 -24.76 -5.27 3.33
CA PRO A 140 -25.97 -4.61 2.85
C PRO A 140 -26.77 -5.45 1.85
N PHE A 141 -26.19 -6.48 1.24
CA PHE A 141 -26.86 -7.37 0.29
C PHE A 141 -27.58 -8.53 0.98
N THR A 142 -27.07 -8.99 2.12
CA THR A 142 -27.66 -10.12 2.85
C THR A 142 -28.46 -9.69 4.08
N GLY A 143 -28.19 -8.51 4.62
CA GLY A 143 -28.76 -8.03 5.89
C GLY A 143 -28.23 -8.76 7.13
N LEU A 144 -27.20 -9.59 6.99
CA LEU A 144 -26.57 -10.35 8.06
C LEU A 144 -25.27 -9.67 8.52
N PRO A 145 -24.88 -9.83 9.81
CA PRO A 145 -23.57 -9.38 10.25
C PRO A 145 -22.45 -10.13 9.52
N TYR A 146 -21.29 -9.49 9.34
CA TYR A 146 -20.09 -10.20 8.88
C TYR A 146 -19.60 -11.12 10.00
N GLU A 147 -19.31 -12.37 9.64
CA GLU A 147 -18.76 -13.34 10.57
C GLU A 147 -17.28 -13.02 10.88
N PRO A 148 -16.80 -13.24 12.12
CA PRO A 148 -15.39 -13.05 12.45
C PRO A 148 -14.46 -13.98 11.68
N ASN A 149 -13.34 -13.45 11.21
CA ASN A 149 -12.27 -14.16 10.51
C ASN A 149 -10.97 -14.05 11.32
N ILE A 150 -10.83 -14.88 12.35
CA ILE A 150 -9.77 -14.79 13.35
C ILE A 150 -8.50 -15.52 12.89
N VAL A 151 -7.39 -14.79 12.70
CA VAL A 151 -6.11 -15.31 12.22
C VAL A 151 -4.91 -14.75 13.01
N PRO A 152 -3.76 -15.43 13.04
CA PRO A 152 -2.54 -14.84 13.59
C PRO A 152 -2.15 -13.57 12.82
N ARG A 153 -1.80 -12.48 13.53
CA ARG A 153 -1.41 -11.22 12.89
C ARG A 153 -0.20 -11.39 11.96
N GLY A 154 0.77 -12.23 12.36
CA GLY A 154 1.93 -12.55 11.53
C GLY A 154 1.59 -13.28 10.23
N ASP A 155 0.57 -14.14 10.23
CA ASP A 155 0.07 -14.75 8.98
C ASP A 155 -0.57 -13.69 8.09
N TYR A 156 -1.44 -12.85 8.64
CA TYR A 156 -2.09 -11.79 7.87
C TYR A 156 -1.08 -10.83 7.24
N GLY A 157 -0.13 -10.32 8.03
CA GLY A 157 0.91 -9.38 7.56
C GLY A 157 1.77 -9.95 6.43
N ARG A 158 2.18 -11.22 6.53
CA ARG A 158 2.95 -11.91 5.48
C ARG A 158 2.12 -12.16 4.23
N VAL A 159 0.88 -12.64 4.39
CA VAL A 159 -0.03 -12.93 3.28
C VAL A 159 -0.33 -11.67 2.47
N ILE A 160 -0.71 -10.56 3.11
CA ILE A 160 -1.01 -9.34 2.35
C ILE A 160 0.26 -8.75 1.71
N ALA A 161 1.43 -8.86 2.38
CA ALA A 161 2.69 -8.38 1.83
C ALA A 161 3.06 -9.08 0.52
N GLU A 162 2.78 -10.38 0.39
CA GLU A 162 2.99 -11.17 -0.84
C GLU A 162 1.85 -11.06 -1.84
N PHE A 163 0.59 -11.09 -1.39
CA PHE A 163 -0.58 -10.97 -2.26
C PHE A 163 -0.53 -9.69 -3.09
N TRP A 164 -0.18 -8.58 -2.46
CA TRP A 164 -0.03 -7.27 -3.10
C TRP A 164 1.42 -6.95 -3.50
N ALA A 165 2.35 -7.92 -3.49
CA ALA A 165 3.71 -7.71 -4.00
C ALA A 165 3.77 -7.79 -5.53
N ASP A 166 2.81 -8.50 -6.14
CA ASP A 166 2.71 -8.65 -7.59
C ASP A 166 4.04 -9.14 -8.17
N GLY A 167 4.38 -10.36 -7.75
CA GLY A 167 5.64 -11.02 -8.02
C GLY A 167 5.86 -11.44 -9.49
N PRO A 168 6.99 -12.09 -9.77
CA PRO A 168 7.45 -12.28 -11.15
C PRO A 168 6.58 -13.17 -12.04
N ASP A 169 5.78 -14.06 -11.44
CA ASP A 169 4.84 -14.94 -12.13
C ASP A 169 3.38 -14.42 -12.07
N SER A 170 3.17 -13.17 -11.66
CA SER A 170 1.85 -12.52 -11.60
C SER A 170 1.77 -11.27 -12.45
N GLU A 171 0.59 -10.66 -12.48
CA GLU A 171 0.42 -9.32 -13.04
C GLU A 171 1.30 -8.32 -12.26
N THR A 172 1.65 -7.19 -12.88
CA THR A 172 2.21 -6.03 -12.13
C THR A 172 1.10 -5.33 -11.34
N PRO A 173 1.42 -4.39 -10.41
CA PRO A 173 0.41 -3.75 -9.57
C PRO A 173 -0.82 -3.15 -10.26
N PRO A 174 -0.71 -2.44 -11.40
CA PRO A 174 -1.90 -2.00 -12.11
C PRO A 174 -2.72 -3.18 -12.68
N GLY A 175 -2.05 -4.27 -13.05
CA GLY A 175 -2.64 -5.51 -13.57
C GLY A 175 -3.48 -6.27 -12.54
N HIS A 176 -3.06 -6.29 -11.27
CA HIS A 176 -3.82 -6.94 -10.18
C HIS A 176 -5.25 -6.39 -10.12
N TRP A 177 -5.43 -5.08 -10.26
CA TRP A 177 -6.77 -4.48 -10.28
C TRP A 177 -7.61 -4.92 -11.48
N PHE A 178 -7.01 -5.28 -12.63
CA PHE A 178 -7.76 -5.93 -13.71
C PHE A 178 -8.17 -7.36 -13.34
N THR A 179 -7.33 -8.10 -12.61
CA THR A 179 -7.70 -9.43 -12.09
C THR A 179 -8.92 -9.33 -11.17
N LEU A 180 -8.94 -8.37 -10.24
CA LEU A 180 -10.11 -8.16 -9.36
C LEU A 180 -11.35 -7.68 -10.15
N LEU A 181 -11.16 -6.81 -11.15
CA LEU A 181 -12.25 -6.40 -12.05
C LEU A 181 -12.89 -7.61 -12.73
N ASN A 182 -12.08 -8.51 -13.29
CA ASN A 182 -12.54 -9.70 -13.99
C ASN A 182 -13.23 -10.70 -13.04
N GLU A 183 -12.58 -10.98 -11.91
CA GLU A 183 -13.01 -12.02 -10.99
C GLU A 183 -14.32 -11.68 -10.31
N PHE A 184 -14.50 -10.40 -9.92
CA PHE A 184 -15.62 -10.03 -9.06
C PHE A 184 -16.68 -9.15 -9.72
N ILE A 185 -16.33 -8.34 -10.73
CA ILE A 185 -17.27 -7.36 -11.32
C ILE A 185 -17.74 -7.81 -12.70
N LEU A 186 -16.84 -8.27 -13.58
CA LEU A 186 -17.15 -8.60 -14.98
C LEU A 186 -17.68 -10.03 -15.19
N ILE A 187 -18.19 -10.69 -14.15
CA ILE A 187 -18.74 -12.04 -14.24
C ILE A 187 -19.94 -12.05 -15.22
N PRO A 188 -19.88 -12.81 -16.34
CA PRO A 188 -20.91 -12.81 -17.41
C PRO A 188 -22.32 -13.22 -16.96
N GLU A 189 -22.44 -13.96 -15.87
CA GLU A 189 -23.74 -14.45 -15.36
C GLU A 189 -24.48 -13.40 -14.53
N SER A 190 -23.90 -12.20 -14.33
CA SER A 190 -24.54 -11.11 -13.61
C SER A 190 -25.65 -10.43 -14.42
N GLY A 191 -25.58 -10.45 -15.76
CA GLY A 191 -26.66 -10.11 -16.71
C GLY A 191 -27.34 -8.74 -16.53
N ALA A 192 -26.76 -7.89 -15.69
CA ALA A 192 -27.34 -6.67 -15.17
C ALA A 192 -26.29 -5.55 -15.06
N HIS A 193 -25.21 -5.65 -15.84
CA HIS A 193 -24.19 -4.61 -15.90
C HIS A 193 -24.80 -3.29 -16.34
N ARG A 194 -24.52 -2.26 -15.55
CA ARG A 194 -25.02 -0.91 -15.73
C ARG A 194 -23.87 0.05 -15.45
N TRP A 195 -23.70 1.03 -16.31
CA TRP A 195 -22.71 2.07 -16.07
C TRP A 195 -23.15 2.95 -14.90
N ARG A 196 -22.27 3.17 -13.92
CA ARG A 196 -22.62 3.78 -12.61
C ARG A 196 -23.71 3.04 -11.84
N GLY A 197 -23.90 1.74 -12.10
CA GLY A 197 -24.98 0.96 -11.50
C GLY A 197 -26.40 1.35 -11.95
N GLN A 198 -26.52 2.28 -12.90
CA GLN A 198 -27.79 2.89 -13.32
C GLN A 198 -27.97 2.89 -14.85
N GLY A 199 -29.14 3.37 -15.31
CA GLY A 199 -29.42 3.45 -16.75
C GLY A 199 -29.71 2.07 -17.37
N PRO A 200 -29.64 1.91 -18.70
CA PRO A 200 -29.95 0.65 -19.37
C PRO A 200 -28.91 -0.45 -19.07
N ILE A 201 -29.32 -1.72 -19.20
CA ILE A 201 -28.39 -2.85 -19.15
C ILE A 201 -27.48 -2.74 -20.37
N ILE A 202 -26.18 -2.86 -20.15
CA ILE A 202 -25.15 -2.88 -21.17
C ILE A 202 -24.80 -4.34 -21.44
N GLU A 203 -24.64 -4.70 -22.71
CA GLU A 203 -24.19 -6.05 -23.08
C GLU A 203 -22.76 -6.29 -22.55
N ASP A 204 -22.51 -7.50 -22.05
CA ASP A 204 -21.29 -7.81 -21.30
C ASP A 204 -20.00 -7.44 -22.04
N GLN A 205 -19.90 -7.76 -23.35
CA GLN A 205 -18.71 -7.41 -24.12
C GLN A 205 -18.53 -5.89 -24.22
N GLU A 206 -19.60 -5.14 -24.44
CA GLU A 206 -19.58 -3.68 -24.42
C GLU A 206 -19.18 -3.13 -23.04
N PHE A 207 -19.76 -3.66 -21.95
CA PHE A 207 -19.43 -3.23 -20.59
C PHE A 207 -17.97 -3.52 -20.23
N ASN A 208 -17.46 -4.69 -20.61
CA ASN A 208 -16.08 -5.10 -20.40
C ASN A 208 -15.11 -4.12 -21.08
N VAL A 209 -15.34 -3.81 -22.36
CA VAL A 209 -14.47 -2.88 -23.12
C VAL A 209 -14.48 -1.49 -22.50
N LYS A 210 -15.65 -0.98 -22.10
CA LYS A 210 -15.77 0.36 -21.47
C LYS A 210 -15.08 0.41 -20.10
N SER A 211 -15.26 -0.64 -19.28
CA SER A 211 -14.64 -0.75 -17.96
C SER A 211 -13.12 -0.84 -18.05
N TYR A 212 -12.61 -1.61 -19.00
CA TYR A 212 -11.18 -1.71 -19.28
C TYR A 212 -10.57 -0.38 -19.73
N LEU A 213 -11.25 0.36 -20.62
CA LEU A 213 -10.77 1.68 -21.06
C LEU A 213 -10.63 2.64 -19.88
N ALA A 214 -11.65 2.69 -19.01
CA ALA A 214 -11.63 3.54 -17.83
C ALA A 214 -10.51 3.14 -16.86
N LEU A 215 -10.42 1.85 -16.51
CA LEU A 215 -9.40 1.36 -15.58
C LEU A 215 -7.98 1.54 -16.14
N ALA A 216 -7.75 1.22 -17.42
CA ALA A 216 -6.46 1.41 -18.07
C ALA A 216 -6.04 2.88 -18.10
N GLY A 217 -6.98 3.79 -18.36
CA GLY A 217 -6.76 5.22 -18.29
C GLY A 217 -6.31 5.67 -16.89
N ALA A 218 -6.99 5.19 -15.85
CA ALA A 218 -6.65 5.49 -14.45
C ALA A 218 -5.26 4.94 -14.07
N MET A 219 -4.97 3.69 -14.43
CA MET A 219 -3.67 3.07 -14.17
C MET A 219 -2.55 3.81 -14.91
N HIS A 220 -2.75 4.19 -16.17
CA HIS A 220 -1.76 4.94 -16.94
C HIS A 220 -1.45 6.30 -16.33
N ASP A 221 -2.47 7.06 -15.93
CA ASP A 221 -2.30 8.38 -15.32
C ASP A 221 -1.69 8.31 -13.92
N CYS A 222 -2.00 7.27 -13.15
CA CYS A 222 -1.33 6.98 -11.88
C CYS A 222 0.15 6.69 -12.10
N ALA A 223 0.48 5.94 -13.15
CA ALA A 223 1.87 5.63 -13.48
C ALA A 223 2.64 6.91 -13.85
N ILE A 224 2.09 7.77 -14.70
CA ILE A 224 2.75 9.05 -15.01
C ILE A 224 2.93 9.91 -13.74
N SER A 225 1.90 9.99 -12.89
CA SER A 225 1.97 10.77 -11.66
C SER A 225 3.01 10.21 -10.69
N ALA A 226 3.03 8.90 -10.44
CA ALA A 226 4.00 8.28 -9.53
C ALA A 226 5.43 8.34 -10.08
N TRP A 227 5.64 7.99 -11.35
CA TRP A 227 6.99 7.92 -11.93
C TRP A 227 7.61 9.32 -12.11
N SER A 228 6.87 10.32 -12.58
CA SER A 228 7.40 11.69 -12.66
C SER A 228 7.83 12.26 -11.29
N ASN A 229 7.05 12.02 -10.24
CA ASN A 229 7.45 12.45 -8.88
C ASN A 229 8.63 11.64 -8.34
N LYS A 230 8.68 10.33 -8.59
CA LYS A 230 9.85 9.49 -8.25
C LYS A 230 11.12 9.98 -8.94
N GLY A 231 11.02 10.37 -10.20
CA GLY A 231 12.13 10.90 -11.00
C GLY A 231 12.70 12.20 -10.43
N TYR A 232 11.82 13.09 -9.99
CA TYR A 232 12.21 14.37 -9.40
C TYR A 232 12.73 14.25 -7.96
N TYR A 233 11.99 13.58 -7.07
CA TYR A 233 12.31 13.53 -5.64
C TYR A 233 13.42 12.54 -5.30
N ASP A 234 13.58 11.46 -6.08
CA ASP A 234 14.61 10.44 -5.90
C ASP A 234 14.75 9.96 -4.44
N TYR A 235 13.60 9.74 -3.80
CA TYR A 235 13.52 9.50 -2.36
C TYR A 235 13.97 8.09 -1.97
N ILE A 236 14.65 8.02 -0.83
CA ILE A 236 15.31 6.82 -0.29
C ILE A 236 14.31 5.71 0.12
N ARG A 237 14.73 4.45 0.03
CA ARG A 237 13.97 3.26 0.49
C ARG A 237 14.29 2.90 1.94
N PRO A 238 13.39 2.19 2.66
CA PRO A 238 13.61 1.82 4.06
C PRO A 238 14.91 1.08 4.32
N VAL A 239 15.30 0.13 3.46
CA VAL A 239 16.54 -0.63 3.63
C VAL A 239 17.77 0.29 3.70
N SER A 240 17.86 1.29 2.84
CA SER A 240 18.98 2.24 2.84
C SER A 240 18.87 3.24 4.00
N ALA A 241 17.67 3.72 4.31
CA ALA A 241 17.45 4.68 5.39
C ALA A 241 17.76 4.09 6.77
N ILE A 242 17.25 2.90 7.06
CA ILE A 242 17.40 2.20 8.34
C ILE A 242 18.87 1.83 8.55
N ARG A 243 19.50 1.20 7.55
CA ARG A 243 20.93 0.81 7.64
C ARG A 243 21.83 2.04 7.79
N TYR A 244 21.57 3.12 7.06
CA TYR A 244 22.33 4.36 7.22
C TYR A 244 22.22 4.93 8.64
N MET A 245 21.00 5.00 9.21
CA MET A 245 20.84 5.49 10.58
C MET A 245 21.51 4.55 11.59
N ALA A 246 21.47 3.23 11.37
CA ALA A 246 22.14 2.23 12.21
C ALA A 246 23.66 2.37 12.18
N GLU A 247 24.27 2.54 11.01
CA GLU A 247 25.72 2.75 10.83
C GLU A 247 26.21 4.02 11.55
N LYS A 248 25.33 5.01 11.76
CA LYS A 248 25.65 6.19 12.56
C LYS A 248 25.60 5.94 14.07
N GLY A 249 24.98 4.85 14.50
CA GLY A 249 24.75 4.52 15.90
C GLY A 249 23.37 4.99 16.37
N GLN A 250 23.28 5.50 17.59
CA GLN A 250 22.01 5.89 18.22
C GLN A 250 21.90 7.40 18.47
N SER A 251 20.67 7.92 18.56
CA SER A 251 20.40 9.36 18.75
C SER A 251 19.67 9.73 20.04
N THR A 252 19.53 8.80 20.98
CA THR A 252 18.80 8.98 22.26
C THR A 252 19.71 9.41 23.42
N ASP A 253 20.85 8.76 23.62
CA ASP A 253 21.74 9.00 24.76
C ASP A 253 23.06 9.65 24.32
N PRO A 254 23.25 10.97 24.52
CA PRO A 254 24.47 11.67 24.12
C PRO A 254 25.72 11.30 24.93
N THR A 255 25.60 10.48 25.97
CA THR A 255 26.72 10.05 26.82
C THR A 255 27.40 8.79 26.31
N LEU A 256 26.76 8.02 25.43
CA LEU A 256 27.32 6.81 24.83
C LEU A 256 28.25 7.14 23.66
N SER A 257 29.27 6.30 23.45
CA SER A 257 30.31 6.52 22.42
C SER A 257 29.80 6.41 20.99
N ASN A 258 28.67 5.72 20.78
CA ASN A 258 28.01 5.53 19.50
C ASN A 258 26.86 6.54 19.27
N TYR A 259 26.86 7.67 19.99
CA TYR A 259 25.87 8.72 19.77
C TYR A 259 26.12 9.49 18.48
N HIS A 260 25.06 9.69 17.69
CA HIS A 260 25.08 10.56 16.51
C HIS A 260 23.67 11.15 16.25
N PRO A 261 23.52 12.45 15.92
CA PRO A 261 22.22 13.07 15.62
C PRO A 261 21.39 12.33 14.56
N ALA A 262 22.05 11.86 13.50
CA ALA A 262 21.46 11.06 12.43
C ALA A 262 21.24 9.57 12.77
N GLY A 263 21.57 9.13 13.99
CA GLY A 263 21.44 7.74 14.42
C GLY A 263 19.99 7.32 14.68
N LEU A 264 19.76 6.03 14.90
CA LEU A 264 18.45 5.50 15.27
C LEU A 264 18.07 5.90 16.71
N PRO A 265 16.85 6.39 16.98
CA PRO A 265 16.34 6.49 18.34
C PRO A 265 16.20 5.11 18.97
N LEU A 266 16.66 4.96 20.21
CA LEU A 266 16.51 3.72 20.99
C LEU A 266 15.06 3.56 21.49
N VAL A 267 14.55 2.35 21.38
CA VAL A 267 13.23 1.93 21.86
C VAL A 267 13.40 0.59 22.58
N PRO A 268 13.22 0.52 23.91
CA PRO A 268 13.38 -0.72 24.66
C PRO A 268 12.55 -1.86 24.05
N GLY A 269 13.16 -3.03 23.86
CA GLY A 269 12.52 -4.20 23.25
C GLY A 269 12.41 -4.19 21.73
N LEU A 270 12.80 -3.09 21.06
CA LEU A 270 12.74 -2.94 19.60
C LEU A 270 14.05 -2.46 18.97
N ILE A 271 14.69 -1.42 19.50
CA ILE A 271 15.92 -0.81 19.00
C ILE A 271 16.86 -0.58 20.18
N GLU A 272 17.94 -1.37 20.26
CA GLU A 272 18.85 -1.37 21.41
C GLU A 272 20.31 -1.29 20.96
N VAL A 273 21.17 -0.78 21.85
CA VAL A 273 22.62 -0.89 21.67
C VAL A 273 23.06 -2.29 22.11
N VAL A 274 23.84 -2.96 21.27
CA VAL A 274 24.45 -4.25 21.60
C VAL A 274 25.44 -4.05 22.76
N GLY A 275 25.11 -4.58 23.93
CA GLY A 275 26.02 -4.64 25.08
C GLY A 275 26.74 -5.99 25.17
N ASP A 276 27.70 -6.13 26.09
CA ASP A 276 28.51 -7.35 26.27
C ASP A 276 27.70 -8.65 26.51
N ALA A 277 26.50 -8.52 27.08
CA ALA A 277 25.61 -9.64 27.37
C ALA A 277 24.52 -9.86 26.30
N HIS A 278 24.48 -9.02 25.26
CA HIS A 278 23.48 -9.12 24.20
C HIS A 278 23.76 -10.36 23.33
N PRO A 279 22.73 -11.09 22.84
CA PRO A 279 22.93 -12.28 22.01
C PRO A 279 23.77 -12.05 20.75
N LEU A 280 23.80 -10.81 20.26
CA LEU A 280 24.56 -10.40 19.07
C LEU A 280 25.99 -9.90 19.36
N ALA A 281 26.45 -9.88 20.62
CA ALA A 281 27.74 -9.29 20.97
C ALA A 281 28.94 -9.95 20.27
N ASP A 282 28.91 -11.28 20.06
CA ASP A 282 29.91 -12.04 19.30
C ASP A 282 29.22 -12.83 18.17
N PHE A 283 28.51 -12.11 17.30
CA PHE A 283 27.81 -12.69 16.15
C PHE A 283 28.79 -12.86 14.98
N GLY A 284 28.76 -14.02 14.31
CA GLY A 284 29.65 -14.29 13.17
C GLY A 284 31.15 -14.32 13.51
N GLY A 285 31.53 -14.39 14.79
CA GLY A 285 32.92 -14.28 15.25
C GLY A 285 33.49 -12.86 15.21
N VAL A 286 32.62 -11.86 15.22
CA VAL A 286 32.93 -10.43 15.23
C VAL A 286 32.31 -9.79 16.47
N ASP A 287 33.08 -8.91 17.12
CA ASP A 287 32.60 -8.10 18.24
C ASP A 287 31.72 -6.97 17.72
N HIS A 288 30.44 -6.98 18.13
CA HIS A 288 29.42 -6.00 17.76
C HIS A 288 29.02 -5.10 18.92
N VAL A 289 29.75 -5.10 20.04
CA VAL A 289 29.43 -4.22 21.17
C VAL A 289 29.48 -2.76 20.74
N GLY A 290 28.36 -2.05 20.95
CA GLY A 290 28.16 -0.67 20.52
C GLY A 290 27.39 -0.52 19.20
N ASP A 291 27.19 -1.61 18.44
CA ASP A 291 26.32 -1.58 17.26
C ASP A 291 24.84 -1.50 17.66
N ILE A 292 23.98 -1.27 16.67
CA ILE A 292 22.53 -1.19 16.87
C ILE A 292 21.88 -2.52 16.52
N ALA A 293 21.17 -3.10 17.47
CA ALA A 293 20.29 -4.24 17.28
C ALA A 293 18.85 -3.76 17.11
N ILE A 294 18.12 -4.44 16.24
CA ILE A 294 16.67 -4.27 16.09
C ILE A 294 15.95 -5.62 16.14
N ARG A 295 14.74 -5.64 16.72
CA ARG A 295 13.91 -6.84 16.81
C ARG A 295 12.86 -6.82 15.71
N THR A 296 12.99 -7.72 14.75
CA THR A 296 12.26 -7.64 13.47
C THR A 296 12.26 -9.01 12.77
N TRP A 297 11.63 -9.15 11.60
CA TRP A 297 11.79 -10.35 10.79
C TRP A 297 13.27 -10.54 10.45
N LYS A 298 13.83 -11.72 10.76
CA LYS A 298 15.29 -11.90 10.78
C LYS A 298 15.95 -11.78 9.41
N GLY A 299 15.19 -11.83 8.33
CA GLY A 299 15.73 -11.72 7.00
C GLY A 299 15.87 -13.07 6.29
N PRO A 300 16.15 -13.02 4.98
CA PRO A 300 16.18 -14.22 4.15
C PRO A 300 17.39 -15.12 4.38
N ASP A 301 18.43 -14.64 5.07
CA ASP A 301 19.60 -15.45 5.43
C ASP A 301 19.25 -16.57 6.43
N TYR A 302 18.06 -16.53 7.03
CA TYR A 302 17.52 -17.55 7.94
C TYR A 302 16.59 -18.55 7.24
N ILE A 303 16.46 -18.48 5.92
CA ILE A 303 15.59 -19.35 5.11
C ILE A 303 16.48 -20.13 4.13
N GLU A 304 16.65 -21.43 4.34
CA GLU A 304 17.40 -22.28 3.41
C GLU A 304 16.48 -22.82 2.30
N ILE A 305 15.29 -23.27 2.67
CA ILE A 305 14.28 -23.88 1.80
C ILE A 305 12.93 -23.19 2.09
N PRO A 306 12.50 -22.23 1.24
CA PRO A 306 11.27 -21.46 1.47
C PRO A 306 9.99 -22.28 1.62
N GLN A 307 9.97 -23.55 1.20
CA GLN A 307 8.79 -24.41 1.33
C GLN A 307 8.64 -25.07 2.71
N ILE A 308 9.64 -24.97 3.58
CA ILE A 308 9.63 -25.63 4.90
C ILE A 308 10.31 -24.80 6.01
N ASP A 309 10.95 -23.69 5.67
CA ASP A 309 11.63 -22.82 6.62
C ASP A 309 10.87 -21.50 6.77
N GLU A 310 10.88 -20.98 7.99
CA GLU A 310 10.42 -19.64 8.34
C GLU A 310 11.57 -18.88 9.00
N ALA A 311 11.78 -17.61 8.65
CA ALA A 311 12.79 -16.84 9.36
C ALA A 311 12.33 -16.62 10.80
N GLY A 312 11.11 -16.12 11.01
CA GLY A 312 10.60 -15.66 12.30
C GLY A 312 11.19 -14.32 12.75
N VAL A 313 10.81 -13.86 13.95
CA VAL A 313 11.21 -12.55 14.49
C VAL A 313 12.17 -12.69 15.67
N ASP A 314 13.32 -12.03 15.59
CA ASP A 314 14.28 -11.93 16.70
C ASP A 314 15.18 -10.70 16.52
N TRP A 315 16.15 -10.53 17.42
CA TRP A 315 17.20 -9.53 17.30
C TRP A 315 18.13 -9.81 16.12
N ILE A 316 18.32 -8.81 15.27
CA ILE A 316 19.35 -8.76 14.23
C ILE A 316 20.14 -7.46 14.31
N LEU A 317 21.32 -7.43 13.69
CA LEU A 317 22.05 -6.18 13.50
C LEU A 317 21.30 -5.29 12.51
N ALA A 318 21.05 -4.04 12.88
CA ALA A 318 20.23 -3.12 12.09
C ALA A 318 20.87 -2.77 10.73
N GLU A 319 22.20 -2.78 10.65
CA GLU A 319 22.94 -2.64 9.38
C GLU A 319 22.73 -3.83 8.42
N GLN A 320 22.23 -4.96 8.91
CA GLN A 320 21.91 -6.16 8.14
C GLN A 320 20.41 -6.31 7.85
N TRP A 321 19.57 -5.35 8.26
CA TRP A 321 18.11 -5.43 8.11
C TRP A 321 17.65 -5.62 6.67
N TRP A 322 16.66 -6.48 6.45
CA TRP A 322 16.02 -6.69 5.15
C TRP A 322 14.52 -6.44 5.23
N PRO A 323 13.91 -5.86 4.17
CA PRO A 323 12.46 -5.89 4.01
C PRO A 323 11.97 -7.35 3.83
N TYR A 324 10.70 -7.63 4.16
CA TYR A 324 10.09 -8.93 3.94
C TYR A 324 9.89 -9.19 2.43
N GLN A 325 10.95 -9.68 1.80
CA GLN A 325 11.06 -10.00 0.37
C GLN A 325 12.12 -11.10 0.18
N ARG A 326 12.01 -11.90 -0.89
CA ARG A 326 13.08 -12.82 -1.30
C ARG A 326 14.35 -12.04 -1.68
N PRO A 327 15.57 -12.56 -1.41
CA PRO A 327 16.82 -11.94 -1.88
C PRO A 327 16.86 -11.74 -3.39
N SER A 328 16.21 -12.64 -4.12
CA SER A 328 16.10 -12.53 -5.55
C SER A 328 15.19 -11.38 -5.96
N PHE A 329 14.09 -11.17 -5.23
CA PHE A 329 13.14 -10.09 -5.46
C PHE A 329 13.61 -8.82 -4.73
N VAL A 330 14.65 -8.20 -5.29
CA VAL A 330 15.27 -7.01 -4.70
C VAL A 330 14.27 -5.87 -4.59
N THR A 331 14.44 -5.02 -3.56
CA THR A 331 13.71 -3.75 -3.44
C THR A 331 13.69 -3.05 -4.80
N PRO A 332 12.53 -2.66 -5.34
CA PRO A 332 12.44 -2.24 -6.74
C PRO A 332 13.43 -1.11 -7.06
N PRO A 333 14.15 -1.17 -8.20
CA PRO A 333 15.30 -0.31 -8.50
C PRO A 333 14.88 1.10 -8.95
N PHE A 334 13.94 1.71 -8.23
CA PHE A 334 13.43 3.07 -8.43
C PHE A 334 13.04 3.69 -7.08
N ALA A 335 13.02 5.03 -7.04
CA ALA A 335 12.77 5.82 -5.85
C ALA A 335 11.47 5.45 -5.10
N GLY A 336 11.46 5.66 -3.78
CA GLY A 336 10.32 5.34 -2.90
C GLY A 336 9.13 6.28 -3.09
N TYR A 337 9.38 7.59 -3.11
CA TYR A 337 8.32 8.59 -3.01
C TYR A 337 7.67 8.90 -4.37
N PHE A 338 6.37 8.68 -4.55
CA PHE A 338 5.41 8.04 -3.62
C PHE A 338 5.04 6.62 -4.10
N SER A 339 4.39 5.83 -3.26
CA SER A 339 4.04 4.43 -3.52
C SER A 339 3.14 4.28 -4.74
N GLY A 340 3.60 3.54 -5.76
CA GLY A 340 2.78 3.24 -6.93
C GLY A 340 1.56 2.39 -6.56
N HIS A 341 1.74 1.37 -5.71
CA HIS A 341 0.68 0.47 -5.27
C HIS A 341 -0.45 1.24 -4.59
N SER A 342 -0.11 2.18 -3.72
CA SER A 342 -1.10 3.02 -3.02
C SER A 342 -1.90 3.90 -3.99
N ALA A 343 -1.23 4.50 -4.99
CA ALA A 343 -1.90 5.33 -5.99
C ALA A 343 -2.80 4.51 -6.94
N PHE A 344 -2.29 3.40 -7.49
CA PHE A 344 -3.06 2.50 -8.34
C PHE A 344 -4.29 1.96 -7.60
N SER A 345 -4.08 1.49 -6.38
CA SER A 345 -5.14 0.86 -5.60
C SER A 345 -6.25 1.84 -5.24
N ARG A 346 -5.86 3.05 -4.84
CA ARG A 346 -6.86 4.08 -4.54
C ARG A 346 -7.61 4.51 -5.80
N ALA A 347 -6.92 4.69 -6.93
CA ALA A 347 -7.58 5.05 -8.19
C ALA A 347 -8.55 3.97 -8.68
N ALA A 348 -8.17 2.70 -8.58
CA ALA A 348 -9.02 1.59 -8.97
C ALA A 348 -10.25 1.45 -8.06
N ALA A 349 -10.09 1.66 -6.75
CA ALA A 349 -11.22 1.63 -5.82
C ALA A 349 -12.25 2.74 -6.09
N GLU A 350 -11.81 3.99 -6.28
CA GLU A 350 -12.70 5.08 -6.70
C GLU A 350 -13.40 4.74 -8.03
N LEU A 351 -12.65 4.16 -8.97
CA LEU A 351 -13.17 3.79 -10.28
C LEU A 351 -14.22 2.70 -10.20
N PHE A 352 -14.01 1.65 -9.40
CA PHE A 352 -14.98 0.58 -9.23
C PHE A 352 -16.24 1.05 -8.51
N GLU A 353 -16.10 1.93 -7.52
CA GLU A 353 -17.24 2.55 -6.86
C GLU A 353 -18.09 3.34 -7.87
N MET A 354 -17.47 4.20 -8.68
CA MET A 354 -18.19 4.93 -9.72
C MET A 354 -18.72 4.03 -10.82
N LEU A 355 -18.01 2.97 -11.21
CA LEU A 355 -18.43 2.05 -12.28
C LEU A 355 -19.67 1.26 -11.87
N THR A 356 -19.66 0.72 -10.66
CA THR A 356 -20.73 -0.15 -10.14
C THR A 356 -21.86 0.63 -9.48
N GLY A 357 -21.64 1.90 -9.12
CA GLY A 357 -22.60 2.72 -8.38
C GLY A 357 -22.77 2.30 -6.92
N SER A 358 -21.81 1.53 -6.39
CA SER A 358 -21.85 0.95 -5.04
C SER A 358 -20.43 1.01 -4.45
N PRO A 359 -20.23 1.31 -3.16
CA PRO A 359 -18.91 1.20 -2.54
C PRO A 359 -18.50 -0.26 -2.28
N TYR A 360 -19.47 -1.19 -2.33
CA TYR A 360 -19.28 -2.60 -2.00
C TYR A 360 -18.98 -3.45 -3.24
N TRP A 361 -18.16 -4.49 -3.05
CA TRP A 361 -18.04 -5.58 -4.01
C TRP A 361 -19.40 -6.23 -4.28
N PRO A 362 -19.64 -6.80 -5.48
CA PRO A 362 -20.88 -7.52 -5.76
C PRO A 362 -21.18 -8.60 -4.71
N GLY A 363 -22.42 -8.61 -4.18
CA GLY A 363 -22.80 -9.50 -3.06
C GLY A 363 -22.34 -9.02 -1.67
N GLY A 364 -21.66 -7.87 -1.60
CA GLY A 364 -21.21 -7.24 -0.37
C GLY A 364 -19.87 -7.75 0.13
N MET A 365 -19.19 -8.65 -0.59
CA MET A 365 -17.90 -9.18 -0.16
C MET A 365 -17.15 -9.80 -1.34
N ALA A 366 -15.87 -9.48 -1.48
CA ALA A 366 -14.91 -10.25 -2.25
C ALA A 366 -14.07 -11.09 -1.29
N GLU A 367 -13.74 -12.31 -1.70
CA GLU A 367 -12.92 -13.25 -0.91
C GLU A 367 -11.80 -13.84 -1.76
N TRP A 368 -10.60 -13.95 -1.18
CA TRP A 368 -9.46 -14.60 -1.83
C TRP A 368 -8.80 -15.62 -0.89
N PRO A 369 -8.66 -16.91 -1.29
CA PRO A 369 -8.14 -17.93 -0.40
C PRO A 369 -6.62 -17.86 -0.23
N ALA A 370 -6.16 -17.88 1.03
CA ALA A 370 -4.78 -18.07 1.45
C ALA A 370 -4.63 -19.43 2.13
N ASN A 371 -4.16 -20.43 1.37
CA ASN A 371 -4.05 -21.80 1.84
C ASN A 371 -2.80 -22.01 2.71
N GLN A 372 -2.98 -22.67 3.85
CA GLN A 372 -1.90 -23.05 4.78
C GLN A 372 -0.72 -23.70 4.04
N ASN A 373 0.49 -23.19 4.30
CA ASN A 373 1.77 -23.69 3.76
C ASN A 373 1.83 -23.81 2.23
N GLN A 374 0.96 -23.08 1.53
CA GLN A 374 0.81 -23.17 0.07
C GLN A 374 0.69 -21.81 -0.59
N PHE A 375 0.56 -20.74 0.20
CA PHE A 375 0.35 -19.39 -0.32
C PHE A 375 1.63 -18.58 -0.33
N LEU A 376 2.38 -18.59 0.78
CA LEU A 376 3.62 -17.82 0.87
C LEU A 376 4.69 -18.46 -0.01
N VAL A 377 5.38 -17.59 -0.74
CA VAL A 377 6.50 -17.95 -1.57
C VAL A 377 7.78 -17.52 -0.88
N PHE A 378 7.82 -16.48 -0.05
CA PHE A 378 9.08 -16.02 0.54
C PHE A 378 9.63 -16.97 1.61
N GLU A 379 8.75 -17.60 2.38
CA GLU A 379 9.01 -18.60 3.42
C GLU A 379 7.78 -19.52 3.59
N ASP A 380 7.83 -20.53 4.46
CA ASP A 380 6.69 -21.43 4.67
C ASP A 380 5.51 -20.68 5.31
N GLY A 381 4.29 -21.03 4.90
CA GLY A 381 3.06 -20.51 5.48
C GLY A 381 1.99 -20.08 4.45
N PRO A 382 0.93 -19.41 4.93
CA PRO A 382 0.63 -19.07 6.32
C PRO A 382 0.43 -20.30 7.21
N SER A 383 0.50 -20.13 8.53
CA SER A 383 0.35 -21.23 9.50
C SER A 383 -1.07 -21.80 9.59
N VAL A 384 -2.07 -21.07 9.08
CA VAL A 384 -3.47 -21.51 8.97
C VAL A 384 -4.06 -21.11 7.61
N THR A 385 -5.08 -21.84 7.14
CA THR A 385 -5.86 -21.43 5.97
C THR A 385 -6.88 -20.37 6.38
N PHE A 386 -6.95 -19.29 5.63
CA PHE A 386 -7.99 -18.26 5.76
C PHE A 386 -8.26 -17.58 4.41
N ASN A 387 -9.27 -16.73 4.36
CA ASN A 387 -9.53 -15.89 3.19
C ASN A 387 -9.20 -14.43 3.52
N LEU A 388 -8.55 -13.73 2.58
CA LEU A 388 -8.65 -12.27 2.54
C LEU A 388 -10.08 -11.89 2.20
N GLN A 389 -10.63 -10.89 2.88
CA GLN A 389 -12.04 -10.50 2.74
C GLN A 389 -12.19 -8.99 2.71
N TRP A 390 -12.88 -8.48 1.69
CA TRP A 390 -13.11 -7.04 1.53
C TRP A 390 -14.59 -6.80 1.31
N ALA A 391 -15.22 -5.96 2.16
CA ALA A 391 -16.59 -5.55 1.92
C ALA A 391 -16.65 -4.48 0.82
N THR A 392 -15.75 -3.50 0.89
CA THR A 392 -15.68 -2.38 -0.04
C THR A 392 -14.42 -2.41 -0.90
N PHE A 393 -14.45 -1.69 -2.02
CA PHE A 393 -13.26 -1.48 -2.83
C PHE A 393 -12.18 -0.70 -2.06
N MET A 394 -12.59 0.18 -1.15
CA MET A 394 -11.68 0.94 -0.28
C MET A 394 -10.96 0.03 0.72
N ASP A 395 -11.60 -1.01 1.25
CA ASP A 395 -10.94 -1.96 2.15
C ASP A 395 -9.78 -2.68 1.43
N ALA A 396 -10.01 -3.17 0.21
CA ALA A 396 -8.97 -3.78 -0.62
C ALA A 396 -7.86 -2.77 -0.96
N SER A 397 -8.22 -1.53 -1.30
CA SER A 397 -7.21 -0.48 -1.55
C SER A 397 -6.37 -0.17 -0.33
N ASN A 398 -6.95 -0.20 0.86
CA ASN A 398 -6.22 0.06 2.09
C ASN A 398 -5.27 -1.09 2.43
N GLU A 399 -5.74 -2.33 2.30
CA GLU A 399 -4.91 -3.51 2.52
C GLU A 399 -3.69 -3.51 1.59
N SER A 400 -3.88 -3.22 0.30
CA SER A 400 -2.79 -3.08 -0.67
C SER A 400 -1.74 -2.06 -0.25
N ALA A 401 -2.18 -0.89 0.21
CA ALA A 401 -1.27 0.17 0.62
C ALA A 401 -0.52 -0.17 1.93
N LEU A 402 -1.22 -0.70 2.94
CA LEU A 402 -0.60 -1.10 4.21
C LEU A 402 0.35 -2.29 4.04
N SER A 403 0.08 -3.19 3.08
CA SER A 403 0.97 -4.30 2.74
C SER A 403 2.40 -3.85 2.41
N ARG A 404 2.58 -2.61 1.92
CA ARG A 404 3.90 -2.09 1.58
C ARG A 404 4.73 -1.63 2.77
N ILE A 405 4.08 -1.34 3.88
CA ILE A 405 4.72 -1.05 5.16
C ILE A 405 5.13 -2.37 5.82
N TRP A 406 4.22 -3.36 5.90
CA TRP A 406 4.55 -4.71 6.40
C TRP A 406 5.62 -5.40 5.55
N GLY A 407 5.53 -5.27 4.22
CA GLY A 407 6.56 -5.74 3.30
C GLY A 407 7.88 -4.97 3.39
N GLY A 408 7.96 -3.89 4.17
CA GLY A 408 9.19 -3.18 4.47
C GLY A 408 9.74 -2.27 3.37
N ILE A 409 8.96 -1.96 2.32
CA ILE A 409 9.48 -1.23 1.14
C ILE A 409 9.03 0.21 1.02
N HIS A 410 8.00 0.63 1.76
CA HIS A 410 7.50 2.00 1.80
C HIS A 410 7.21 2.44 3.24
N PRO A 411 7.72 3.61 3.69
CA PRO A 411 7.24 4.27 4.90
C PRO A 411 5.90 5.00 4.66
N PRO A 412 5.17 5.42 5.71
CA PRO A 412 3.92 6.19 5.61
C PRO A 412 3.95 7.42 4.70
N ILE A 413 5.09 8.11 4.60
CA ILE A 413 5.24 9.29 3.72
C ILE A 413 5.13 8.92 2.24
N ASP A 414 5.43 7.67 1.86
CA ASP A 414 5.21 7.19 0.51
C ASP A 414 3.76 6.78 0.29
N ASP A 415 3.00 6.46 1.34
CA ASP A 415 1.63 5.93 1.24
C ASP A 415 0.56 7.04 1.14
N SER A 416 0.43 7.89 2.17
CA SER A 416 -0.72 8.82 2.24
C SER A 416 -0.82 9.78 1.04
N PRO A 417 0.27 10.46 0.60
CA PRO A 417 0.22 11.32 -0.57
C PRO A 417 -0.12 10.56 -1.86
N ALA A 418 0.33 9.30 -1.98
CA ALA A 418 0.00 8.46 -3.12
C ALA A 418 -1.50 8.15 -3.20
N ARG A 419 -2.14 7.87 -2.06
CA ARG A 419 -3.59 7.66 -1.99
C ARG A 419 -4.35 8.90 -2.42
N GLU A 420 -3.95 10.09 -1.97
CA GLU A 420 -4.60 11.33 -2.38
C GLU A 420 -4.48 11.57 -3.89
N VAL A 421 -3.31 11.29 -4.48
CA VAL A 421 -3.14 11.33 -5.95
C VAL A 421 -4.03 10.31 -6.64
N GLY A 422 -4.05 9.05 -6.16
CA GLY A 422 -4.89 7.99 -6.69
C GLY A 422 -6.39 8.36 -6.67
N ARG A 423 -6.83 9.00 -5.58
CA ARG A 423 -8.22 9.49 -5.43
C ARG A 423 -8.59 10.44 -6.56
N VAL A 424 -7.74 11.45 -6.81
CA VAL A 424 -7.97 12.45 -7.86
C VAL A 424 -7.89 11.80 -9.26
N VAL A 425 -6.88 10.95 -9.50
CA VAL A 425 -6.68 10.30 -10.79
C VAL A 425 -7.83 9.37 -11.15
N GLY A 426 -8.28 8.52 -10.22
CA GLY A 426 -9.39 7.58 -10.45
C GLY A 426 -10.66 8.29 -10.89
N VAL A 427 -11.04 9.36 -10.17
CA VAL A 427 -12.19 10.21 -10.50
C VAL A 427 -12.05 10.88 -11.87
N ASN A 428 -10.90 11.49 -12.14
CA ASN A 428 -10.66 12.18 -13.41
C ASN A 428 -10.66 11.21 -14.60
N ALA A 429 -10.00 10.07 -14.46
CA ALA A 429 -9.93 9.06 -15.51
C ALA A 429 -11.30 8.45 -15.83
N PHE A 430 -12.12 8.15 -14.82
CA PHE A 430 -13.48 7.66 -15.04
C PHE A 430 -14.33 8.69 -15.78
N ASN A 431 -14.35 9.94 -15.30
CA ASN A 431 -15.13 11.02 -15.93
C ASN A 431 -14.65 11.31 -17.36
N PHE A 432 -13.35 11.19 -17.65
CA PHE A 432 -12.85 11.33 -19.02
C PHE A 432 -13.20 10.13 -19.89
N ALA A 433 -13.14 8.90 -19.37
CA ALA A 433 -13.57 7.71 -20.09
C ALA A 433 -15.05 7.80 -20.49
N GLU A 434 -15.90 8.34 -19.62
CA GLU A 434 -17.30 8.60 -19.91
C GLU A 434 -17.50 9.43 -21.19
N THR A 435 -16.72 10.49 -21.37
CA THR A 435 -16.85 11.34 -22.57
C THR A 435 -16.53 10.58 -23.86
N ILE A 436 -15.73 9.52 -23.76
CA ILE A 436 -15.36 8.65 -24.89
C ILE A 436 -16.40 7.56 -25.11
N VAL A 437 -16.89 6.92 -24.04
CA VAL A 437 -17.76 5.74 -24.15
C VAL A 437 -19.24 6.07 -24.31
N PHE A 438 -19.63 7.32 -24.04
CA PHE A 438 -20.96 7.87 -24.30
C PHE A 438 -20.87 9.31 -24.84
N PRO A 439 -20.31 9.50 -26.05
CA PRO A 439 -20.04 10.83 -26.59
C PRO A 439 -21.32 11.65 -26.81
N ASP A 440 -22.44 10.99 -27.11
CA ASP A 440 -23.74 11.65 -27.30
C ASP A 440 -24.29 12.30 -26.02
N TRP A 441 -23.79 11.91 -24.83
CA TRP A 441 -24.21 12.44 -23.53
C TRP A 441 -23.15 13.36 -22.91
N ALA A 442 -21.95 13.37 -23.46
CA ALA A 442 -20.86 14.20 -22.98
C ALA A 442 -21.10 15.68 -23.37
N MET A 443 -21.10 16.56 -22.38
CA MET A 443 -21.27 18.00 -22.62
C MET A 443 -20.19 18.58 -23.55
N GLU A 444 -18.96 18.05 -23.48
CA GLU A 444 -17.84 18.43 -24.35
C GLU A 444 -18.13 18.17 -25.84
N PHE A 445 -18.97 17.17 -26.14
CA PHE A 445 -19.37 16.82 -27.51
C PHE A 445 -20.79 17.31 -27.85
N GLY A 446 -21.33 18.23 -27.06
CA GLY A 446 -22.65 18.86 -27.29
C GLY A 446 -23.84 18.06 -26.75
N GLY A 447 -23.60 17.05 -25.91
CA GLY A 447 -24.64 16.30 -25.19
C GLY A 447 -25.18 17.05 -23.96
N ASP A 448 -26.30 16.55 -23.42
CA ASP A 448 -27.01 17.19 -22.29
C ASP A 448 -26.43 16.85 -20.90
N GLY A 449 -25.34 16.08 -20.83
CA GLY A 449 -24.71 15.60 -19.60
C GLY A 449 -25.15 14.18 -19.19
N PHE A 450 -24.30 13.51 -18.40
CA PHE A 450 -24.58 12.19 -17.81
C PHE A 450 -25.69 12.22 -16.75
N ILE A 451 -25.93 13.41 -16.19
CA ILE A 451 -27.11 13.73 -15.40
C ILE A 451 -27.99 14.60 -16.31
N PRO A 452 -29.20 14.17 -16.69
CA PRO A 452 -30.10 15.00 -17.46
C PRO A 452 -30.26 16.35 -16.77
N SER A 453 -30.14 17.47 -17.48
CA SER A 453 -30.28 18.82 -16.90
C SER A 453 -31.62 19.07 -16.17
N GLU A 454 -32.61 18.20 -16.40
CA GLU A 454 -33.94 18.20 -15.76
C GLU A 454 -34.06 17.21 -14.58
N ALA A 455 -33.08 16.34 -14.35
CA ALA A 455 -33.05 15.42 -13.22
C ALA A 455 -32.54 16.12 -11.96
N CYS A 456 -33.16 15.82 -10.82
CA CYS A 456 -32.78 16.43 -9.55
C CYS A 456 -31.39 15.93 -9.14
N VAL A 457 -30.42 16.85 -9.04
CA VAL A 457 -28.99 16.55 -8.77
C VAL A 457 -28.73 15.77 -7.46
N GLY A 458 -29.76 15.55 -6.63
CA GLY A 458 -29.67 14.77 -5.38
C GLY A 458 -30.49 13.47 -5.35
N ASP A 459 -31.12 13.04 -6.44
CA ASP A 459 -31.88 11.79 -6.56
C ASP A 459 -31.00 10.69 -7.18
N PHE A 460 -30.13 10.10 -6.36
CA PHE A 460 -29.17 9.09 -6.80
C PHE A 460 -29.78 7.70 -7.06
N ASN A 461 -31.06 7.47 -6.72
CA ASN A 461 -31.75 6.19 -6.90
C ASN A 461 -32.94 6.27 -7.89
N ALA A 462 -33.17 7.42 -8.50
CA ALA A 462 -34.23 7.71 -9.46
C ALA A 462 -35.65 7.45 -8.93
N ASP A 463 -35.88 7.68 -7.64
CA ASP A 463 -37.20 7.50 -6.99
C ASP A 463 -38.04 8.79 -6.93
N GLY A 464 -37.49 9.91 -7.40
CA GLY A 464 -38.12 11.23 -7.40
C GLY A 464 -37.85 12.08 -6.15
N HIS A 465 -36.97 11.64 -5.23
CA HIS A 465 -36.66 12.35 -3.98
C HIS A 465 -35.15 12.57 -3.79
N ILE A 466 -34.79 13.64 -3.07
CA ILE A 466 -33.40 13.87 -2.62
C ILE A 466 -33.25 13.34 -1.19
N GLY A 467 -32.38 12.35 -0.99
CA GLY A 467 -32.08 11.75 0.31
C GLY A 467 -32.85 10.44 0.59
N SER A 468 -32.49 9.74 1.66
CA SER A 468 -33.17 8.50 2.05
C SER A 468 -34.59 8.81 2.56
N ALA A 469 -35.60 8.21 1.93
CA ALA A 469 -36.96 8.18 2.47
C ALA A 469 -37.05 7.39 3.78
#